data_AF-A0AAD9PQR0-F1
#
_entry.id   AF-A0AAD9PQR0-F1
#
_cell.length_a   1.000
_cell.length_b   1.000
_cell.length_c   1.000
_cell.angle_alpha   90.00
_cell.angle_beta   90.00
_cell.angle_gamma   90.00
#
_symmetry.space_group_name_H-M   'P 1'
#
loop_
_entity.id
_entity.type
_entity.pdbx_description
1 polymer ?
#
loop_
_entity_poly.entity_id
_entity_poly.type
_entity_poly.pdbx_seq_one_letter_code
_entity_poly.pdbx_strand_id
1 'polypeptide(L)'
;MGTRIKELEDEVLTLRARNRELENGKQQKGEREGNDASEEVKQVARESRVSGILEKCMEELKTYVTKPLMVPEVRQDRLPRAAVTVDVLKVLSEHLEEQYNTTLDIAPEARQCSEDLRERFYYLAYHALQAEHNQMNLKISNLKKMLKKAPKDVKKELKDLLRLRKRRKRL
;
A
#
# COMPACT_ATOMS: atom_id res chain seq x y z
N MET A 1 -73.45 4.36 29.21
CA MET A 1 -72.68 3.43 28.36
C MET A 1 -71.75 4.24 27.45
N GLY A 2 -70.62 4.75 27.95
CA GLY A 2 -69.82 5.72 27.16
C GLY A 2 -68.32 5.79 27.44
N THR A 3 -67.83 5.19 28.53
CA THR A 3 -66.40 5.19 28.90
C THR A 3 -65.65 3.99 28.32
N ARG A 4 -66.20 2.77 28.48
CA ARG A 4 -65.58 1.54 27.95
C ARG A 4 -65.42 1.51 26.42
N ILE A 5 -66.31 2.17 25.68
CA ILE A 5 -66.23 2.21 24.22
C ILE A 5 -65.04 3.07 23.77
N LYS A 6 -64.81 4.21 24.44
CA LYS A 6 -63.66 5.09 24.13
C LYS A 6 -62.32 4.44 24.46
N GLU A 7 -62.24 3.72 25.59
CA GLU A 7 -61.04 2.96 25.96
C GLU A 7 -60.70 1.89 24.91
N LEU A 8 -61.70 1.19 24.38
CA LEU A 8 -61.51 0.21 23.31
C LEU A 8 -61.07 0.86 21.99
N GLU A 9 -61.58 2.05 21.66
CA GLU A 9 -61.17 2.79 20.45
C GLU A 9 -59.71 3.22 20.52
N ASP A 10 -59.25 3.71 21.68
CA ASP A 10 -57.86 4.12 21.91
C ASP A 10 -56.89 2.92 21.89
N GLU A 11 -57.29 1.77 22.45
CA GLU A 11 -56.50 0.54 22.39
C GLU A 11 -56.35 0.03 20.94
N VAL A 12 -57.42 0.07 20.15
CA VAL A 12 -57.38 -0.33 18.73
C VAL A 12 -56.49 0.61 17.90
N LEU A 13 -56.51 1.92 18.17
CA LEU A 13 -55.62 2.88 17.53
C LEU A 13 -54.15 2.59 17.86
N THR A 14 -53.87 2.28 19.12
CA THR A 14 -52.52 1.93 19.59
C THR A 14 -52.01 0.65 18.93
N LEU A 15 -52.87 -0.38 18.84
CA LEU A 15 -52.53 -1.65 18.16
C LEU A 15 -52.29 -1.46 16.66
N ARG A 16 -53.07 -0.60 15.98
CA ARG A 16 -52.86 -0.28 14.56
C ARG A 16 -51.54 0.46 14.32
N ALA A 17 -51.16 1.38 15.20
CA ALA A 17 -49.87 2.07 15.11
C ALA A 17 -48.71 1.10 15.27
N ARG A 18 -48.80 0.20 16.26
CA ARG A 18 -47.77 -0.82 16.53
C ARG A 18 -47.63 -1.82 15.39
N ASN A 19 -48.73 -2.23 14.77
CA ASN A 19 -48.71 -3.10 13.59
C ASN A 19 -48.06 -2.41 12.38
N ARG A 20 -48.30 -1.12 12.17
CA ARG A 20 -47.61 -0.33 11.13
C ARG A 20 -46.11 -0.25 11.36
N GLU A 21 -45.66 -0.04 12.60
CA GLU A 21 -44.22 -0.04 12.93
C GLU A 21 -43.56 -1.40 12.68
N LEU A 22 -44.26 -2.50 13.00
CA LEU A 22 -43.79 -3.85 12.74
C LEU A 22 -43.73 -4.17 11.23
N GLU A 23 -44.69 -3.70 10.43
CA GLU A 23 -44.63 -3.82 8.96
C GLU A 23 -43.48 -3.00 8.37
N ASN A 24 -43.29 -1.75 8.80
CA ASN A 24 -42.18 -0.90 8.37
C ASN A 24 -40.81 -1.51 8.73
N GLY A 25 -40.69 -2.10 9.93
CA GLY A 25 -39.48 -2.80 10.36
C GLY A 25 -39.18 -4.08 9.58
N LYS A 26 -40.22 -4.78 9.09
CA LYS A 26 -40.06 -5.94 8.19
C LYS A 26 -39.68 -5.51 6.77
N GLN A 27 -40.23 -4.40 6.26
CA GLN A 27 -39.86 -3.84 4.96
C GLN A 27 -38.39 -3.38 4.92
N GLN A 28 -37.89 -2.76 5.99
CA GLN A 28 -36.46 -2.41 6.10
C GLN A 28 -35.51 -3.62 6.17
N LYS A 29 -36.01 -4.80 6.56
CA LYS A 29 -35.20 -6.03 6.62
C LYS A 29 -35.08 -6.71 5.25
N GLY A 30 -36.07 -6.55 4.37
CA GLY A 30 -36.05 -7.09 2.99
C GLY A 30 -35.18 -6.30 2.01
N GLU A 31 -34.87 -5.02 2.28
CA GLU A 31 -34.00 -4.20 1.42
C GLU A 31 -32.49 -4.38 1.68
N ARG A 32 -32.10 -5.11 2.74
CA ARG A 32 -30.68 -5.33 3.09
C ARG A 32 -30.05 -6.57 2.46
N GLU A 33 -30.84 -7.52 1.97
CA GLU A 33 -30.29 -8.77 1.38
C GLU A 33 -29.77 -8.58 -0.06
N GLY A 34 -30.04 -7.44 -0.72
CA GLY A 34 -29.57 -7.16 -2.07
C GLY A 34 -28.21 -6.45 -2.17
N ASN A 35 -27.68 -5.89 -1.08
CA ASN A 35 -26.42 -5.13 -1.07
C ASN A 35 -25.19 -5.97 -0.70
N ASP A 36 -25.39 -7.03 0.07
CA ASP A 36 -24.30 -7.80 0.68
C ASP A 36 -23.47 -8.55 -0.37
N ALA A 37 -24.14 -9.22 -1.32
CA ALA A 37 -23.46 -9.90 -2.43
C ALA A 37 -22.69 -8.94 -3.34
N SER A 38 -23.13 -7.68 -3.48
CA SER A 38 -22.41 -6.68 -4.29
C SER A 38 -21.15 -6.19 -3.59
N GLU A 39 -21.21 -5.98 -2.28
CA GLU A 39 -20.05 -5.57 -1.47
C GLU A 39 -19.04 -6.70 -1.30
N GLU A 40 -19.48 -7.96 -1.15
CA GLU A 40 -18.60 -9.12 -1.16
C GLU A 40 -17.83 -9.26 -2.48
N VAL A 41 -18.51 -9.13 -3.62
CA VAL A 41 -17.85 -9.17 -4.94
C VAL A 41 -16.84 -8.02 -5.10
N LYS A 42 -17.17 -6.80 -4.64
CA LYS A 42 -16.24 -5.67 -4.64
C LYS A 42 -15.03 -5.92 -3.74
N GLN A 43 -15.24 -6.55 -2.57
CA GLN A 43 -14.17 -6.89 -1.64
C GLN A 43 -13.23 -7.93 -2.23
N VAL A 44 -13.76 -9.01 -2.80
CA VAL A 44 -12.95 -10.06 -3.46
C VAL A 44 -12.15 -9.47 -4.63
N ALA A 45 -12.76 -8.61 -5.45
CA ALA A 45 -12.06 -7.94 -6.55
C ALA A 45 -10.94 -7.01 -6.06
N ARG A 46 -11.16 -6.27 -4.95
CA ARG A 46 -10.14 -5.43 -4.32
C ARG A 46 -8.99 -6.27 -3.78
N GLU A 47 -9.29 -7.32 -3.03
CA GLU A 47 -8.27 -8.21 -2.44
C GLU A 47 -7.44 -8.90 -3.51
N SER A 48 -8.06 -9.40 -4.58
CA SER A 48 -7.36 -9.98 -5.72
C SER A 48 -6.43 -8.98 -6.39
N ARG A 49 -6.90 -7.73 -6.62
CA ARG A 49 -6.06 -6.66 -7.18
C ARG A 49 -4.87 -6.34 -6.26
N VAL A 50 -5.12 -6.11 -4.97
CA VAL A 50 -4.07 -5.76 -4.02
C VAL A 50 -3.06 -6.90 -3.89
N SER A 51 -3.50 -8.15 -3.80
CA SER A 51 -2.60 -9.32 -3.75
C SER A 51 -1.71 -9.38 -4.98
N GLY A 52 -2.28 -9.24 -6.18
CA GLY A 52 -1.51 -9.28 -7.43
C GLY A 52 -0.48 -8.15 -7.52
N ILE A 53 -0.81 -6.94 -7.07
CA ILE A 53 0.14 -5.82 -7.03
C ILE A 53 1.24 -6.08 -6.00
N LEU A 54 0.90 -6.57 -4.80
CA LEU A 54 1.88 -6.89 -3.75
C LEU A 54 2.88 -7.97 -4.21
N GLU A 55 2.39 -9.04 -4.83
CA GLU A 55 3.23 -10.10 -5.37
C GLU A 55 4.18 -9.58 -6.44
N LYS A 56 3.65 -8.78 -7.37
CA LYS A 56 4.46 -8.14 -8.40
C LYS A 56 5.52 -7.22 -7.80
N CYS A 57 5.16 -6.38 -6.84
CA CYS A 57 6.10 -5.47 -6.17
C CYS A 57 7.22 -6.23 -5.45
N MET A 58 6.90 -7.33 -4.77
CA MET A 58 7.90 -8.16 -4.10
C MET A 58 8.87 -8.81 -5.10
N GLU A 59 8.37 -9.34 -6.22
CA GLU A 59 9.23 -9.95 -7.23
C GLU A 59 10.10 -8.92 -7.97
N GLU A 60 9.54 -7.76 -8.30
CA GLU A 60 10.29 -6.66 -8.93
C GLU A 60 11.35 -6.10 -7.97
N LEU A 61 11.02 -5.88 -6.70
CA LEU A 61 12.00 -5.47 -5.69
C LEU A 61 13.15 -6.49 -5.59
N LYS A 62 12.81 -7.77 -5.52
CA LYS A 62 13.79 -8.85 -5.44
C LYS A 62 14.69 -8.89 -6.68
N THR A 63 14.09 -8.81 -7.86
CA THR A 63 14.79 -9.01 -9.14
C THR A 63 15.61 -7.79 -9.55
N TYR A 64 15.08 -6.59 -9.37
CA TYR A 64 15.70 -5.35 -9.83
C TYR A 64 16.48 -4.59 -8.76
N VAL A 65 16.32 -4.92 -7.47
CA VAL A 65 17.04 -4.25 -6.38
C VAL A 65 17.85 -5.23 -5.54
N THR A 66 17.20 -6.20 -4.89
CA THR A 66 17.85 -7.11 -3.94
C THR A 66 18.95 -7.95 -4.60
N LYS A 67 18.63 -8.66 -5.70
CA LYS A 67 19.60 -9.52 -6.41
C LYS A 67 20.82 -8.72 -6.91
N PRO A 68 20.66 -7.58 -7.62
CA PRO A 68 21.80 -6.74 -8.01
C PRO A 68 22.65 -6.25 -6.85
N LEU A 69 22.04 -5.90 -5.72
CA LEU A 69 22.77 -5.45 -4.52
C LEU A 69 23.59 -6.56 -3.85
N MET A 70 23.22 -7.81 -4.08
CA MET A 70 23.89 -8.99 -3.55
C MET A 70 25.05 -9.48 -4.42
N VAL A 71 25.16 -9.02 -5.67
CA VAL A 71 26.29 -9.30 -6.57
C VAL A 71 27.60 -8.91 -5.86
N PRO A 72 28.60 -9.79 -5.74
CA PRO A 72 29.78 -9.56 -4.90
C PRO A 72 30.49 -8.22 -5.16
N GLU A 73 30.65 -7.84 -6.43
CA GLU A 73 31.28 -6.61 -6.87
C GLU A 73 30.51 -5.39 -6.39
N VAL A 74 29.17 -5.42 -6.49
CA VAL A 74 28.31 -4.36 -5.98
C VAL A 74 28.35 -4.39 -4.46
N ARG A 75 28.09 -5.54 -3.83
CA ARG A 75 28.00 -5.74 -2.38
C ARG A 75 29.24 -5.23 -1.67
N GLN A 76 30.43 -5.54 -2.17
CA GLN A 76 31.72 -5.20 -1.58
C GLN A 76 32.26 -3.83 -2.04
N ASP A 77 31.48 -3.05 -2.80
CA ASP A 77 31.88 -1.76 -3.37
C ASP A 77 33.18 -1.86 -4.21
N ARG A 78 33.33 -2.95 -4.97
CA ARG A 78 34.53 -3.31 -5.77
C ARG A 78 34.36 -3.09 -7.27
N LEU A 79 33.32 -2.38 -7.70
CA LEU A 79 33.15 -2.05 -9.11
C LEU A 79 34.36 -1.23 -9.62
N PRO A 80 34.88 -1.55 -10.81
CA PRO A 80 36.19 -1.06 -11.26
C PRO A 80 36.21 0.44 -11.60
N ARG A 81 35.05 1.05 -11.87
CA ARG A 81 34.92 2.47 -12.23
C ARG A 81 33.83 3.15 -11.40
N ALA A 82 34.15 4.35 -10.95
CA ALA A 82 33.23 5.25 -10.26
C ALA A 82 31.95 5.51 -11.07
N ALA A 83 32.07 5.80 -12.37
CA ALA A 83 30.93 6.04 -13.25
C ALA A 83 29.98 4.83 -13.31
N VAL A 84 30.54 3.63 -13.52
CA VAL A 84 29.76 2.36 -13.51
C VAL A 84 29.04 2.17 -12.18
N THR A 85 29.67 2.52 -11.05
CA THR A 85 29.01 2.45 -9.74
C THR A 85 27.85 3.43 -9.63
N VAL A 86 28.02 4.66 -10.15
CA VAL A 86 26.94 5.67 -10.16
C VAL A 86 25.76 5.19 -11.00
N ASP A 87 26.01 4.71 -12.21
CA ASP A 87 24.99 4.22 -13.13
C ASP A 87 24.18 3.07 -12.53
N VAL A 88 24.87 2.06 -11.98
CA VAL A 88 24.22 0.92 -11.29
C VAL A 88 23.34 1.45 -10.17
N LEU A 89 23.88 2.25 -9.24
CA LEU A 89 23.09 2.75 -8.11
C LEU A 89 21.93 3.66 -8.52
N LYS A 90 22.03 4.32 -9.67
CA LYS A 90 20.95 5.13 -10.24
C LYS A 90 19.79 4.25 -10.69
N VAL A 91 20.06 3.24 -11.52
CA VAL A 91 19.04 2.29 -11.99
C VAL A 91 18.35 1.60 -10.79
N LEU A 92 19.13 1.15 -9.81
CA LEU A 92 18.56 0.54 -8.58
C LEU A 92 17.72 1.54 -7.78
N SER A 93 18.10 2.82 -7.76
CA SER A 93 17.33 3.85 -7.06
C SER A 93 16.03 4.20 -7.77
N GLU A 94 16.02 4.17 -9.11
CA GLU A 94 14.83 4.40 -9.93
C GLU A 94 13.81 3.27 -9.69
N HIS A 95 14.23 2.01 -9.78
CA HIS A 95 13.35 0.88 -9.45
C HIS A 95 12.85 0.91 -8.02
N LEU A 96 13.71 1.25 -7.06
CA LEU A 96 13.25 1.38 -5.68
C LEU A 96 12.22 2.51 -5.52
N GLU A 97 12.40 3.66 -6.18
CA GLU A 97 11.41 4.76 -6.20
C GLU A 97 10.07 4.32 -6.81
N GLU A 98 10.09 3.55 -7.90
CA GLU A 98 8.89 2.95 -8.50
C GLU A 98 8.13 2.07 -7.50
N GLN A 99 8.83 1.20 -6.76
CA GLN A 99 8.19 0.34 -5.76
C GLN A 99 7.58 1.13 -4.59
N TYR A 100 8.25 2.21 -4.14
CA TYR A 100 7.68 3.11 -3.14
C TYR A 100 6.38 3.78 -3.64
N ASN A 101 6.38 4.28 -4.89
CA ASN A 101 5.21 4.93 -5.47
C ASN A 101 4.05 3.94 -5.61
N THR A 102 4.28 2.75 -6.17
CA THR A 102 3.24 1.72 -6.29
C THR A 102 2.68 1.31 -4.92
N THR A 103 3.55 1.16 -3.91
CA THR A 103 3.13 0.82 -2.55
C THR A 103 2.29 1.94 -1.92
N LEU A 104 2.65 3.22 -2.15
CA LEU A 104 1.85 4.37 -1.71
C LEU A 104 0.48 4.41 -2.38
N ASP A 105 0.43 4.14 -3.68
CA ASP A 105 -0.80 4.21 -4.49
C ASP A 105 -1.84 3.16 -4.03
N ILE A 106 -1.40 1.96 -3.67
CA ILE A 106 -2.31 0.90 -3.20
C ILE A 106 -2.63 0.97 -1.71
N ALA A 107 -1.95 1.81 -0.93
CA ALA A 107 -2.10 1.86 0.53
C ALA A 107 -3.55 2.06 1.01
N PRO A 108 -4.39 2.94 0.40
CA PRO A 108 -5.78 3.12 0.81
C PRO A 108 -6.64 1.86 0.60
N GLU A 109 -6.34 1.09 -0.43
CA GLU A 109 -7.05 -0.14 -0.76
C GLU A 109 -6.61 -1.30 0.13
N ALA A 110 -5.30 -1.44 0.33
CA ALA A 110 -4.72 -2.45 1.20
C ALA A 110 -5.26 -2.33 2.64
N ARG A 111 -5.49 -1.10 3.14
CA ARG A 111 -6.11 -0.87 4.46
C ARG A 111 -7.52 -1.43 4.61
N GLN A 112 -8.23 -1.64 3.49
CA GLN A 112 -9.59 -2.16 3.46
C GLN A 112 -9.63 -3.67 3.16
N CYS A 113 -8.47 -4.31 2.96
CA CYS A 113 -8.37 -5.75 2.76
C CYS A 113 -8.38 -6.51 4.09
N SER A 114 -8.52 -7.83 3.99
CA SER A 114 -8.29 -8.80 5.05
C SER A 114 -6.97 -8.55 5.82
N GLU A 115 -6.94 -9.01 7.07
CA GLU A 115 -5.80 -8.84 7.97
C GLU A 115 -4.50 -9.41 7.37
N ASP A 116 -4.57 -10.59 6.75
CA ASP A 116 -3.44 -11.23 6.09
C ASP A 116 -2.84 -10.36 4.97
N LEU A 117 -3.69 -9.77 4.12
CA LEU A 117 -3.23 -8.89 3.04
C LEU A 117 -2.67 -7.58 3.58
N ARG A 118 -3.28 -7.04 4.64
CA ARG A 118 -2.74 -5.87 5.34
C ARG A 118 -1.37 -6.16 5.93
N GLU A 119 -1.17 -7.31 6.56
CA GLU A 119 0.12 -7.71 7.13
C GLU A 119 1.18 -7.84 6.04
N ARG A 120 0.85 -8.48 4.90
CA ARG A 120 1.76 -8.56 3.74
C ARG A 120 2.12 -7.17 3.20
N PHE A 121 1.14 -6.27 3.11
CA PHE A 121 1.38 -4.88 2.74
C PHE A 121 2.33 -4.20 3.73
N TYR A 122 2.10 -4.34 5.04
CA TYR A 122 2.98 -3.79 6.08
C TYR A 122 4.40 -4.34 5.98
N TYR A 123 4.54 -5.64 5.73
CA TYR A 123 5.85 -6.27 5.54
C TYR A 123 6.60 -5.66 4.34
N LEU A 124 5.93 -5.51 3.19
CA LEU A 124 6.54 -4.88 2.02
C LEU A 124 6.96 -3.44 2.34
N ALA A 125 6.03 -2.63 2.86
CA ALA A 125 6.21 -1.20 3.09
C ALA A 125 7.30 -0.87 4.12
N TYR A 126 7.28 -1.54 5.27
CA TYR A 126 8.11 -1.17 6.42
C TYR A 126 9.33 -2.07 6.61
N HIS A 127 9.33 -3.31 6.11
CA HIS A 127 10.47 -4.20 6.24
C HIS A 127 11.26 -4.29 4.94
N ALA A 128 10.64 -4.78 3.86
CA ALA A 128 11.36 -5.05 2.61
C ALA A 128 11.89 -3.75 1.96
N LEU A 129 11.03 -2.77 1.70
CA LEU A 129 11.43 -1.50 1.08
C LEU A 129 12.38 -0.69 1.94
N GLN A 130 12.22 -0.75 3.27
CA GLN A 130 13.09 -0.02 4.19
C GLN A 130 14.49 -0.63 4.25
N ALA A 131 14.60 -1.96 4.27
CA ALA A 131 15.89 -2.66 4.25
C ALA A 131 16.70 -2.29 3.01
N GLU A 132 16.09 -2.38 1.82
CA GLU A 132 16.75 -2.03 0.56
C GLU A 132 17.11 -0.54 0.50
N HIS A 133 16.24 0.33 1.01
CA HIS A 133 16.54 1.77 1.10
C HIS A 133 17.75 2.06 2.00
N ASN A 134 17.85 1.38 3.14
CA ASN A 134 18.98 1.53 4.06
C ASN A 134 20.29 1.03 3.43
N GLN A 135 20.26 -0.11 2.76
CA GLN A 135 21.40 -0.65 2.03
C GLN A 135 21.85 0.31 0.91
N MET A 136 20.92 0.83 0.13
CA MET A 136 21.20 1.85 -0.89
C MET A 136 21.79 3.13 -0.30
N ASN A 137 21.28 3.59 0.83
CA ASN A 137 21.81 4.78 1.51
C ASN A 137 23.25 4.61 1.97
N LEU A 138 23.62 3.41 2.44
CA LEU A 138 25.00 3.10 2.81
C LEU A 138 25.93 3.20 1.59
N LYS A 139 25.54 2.57 0.47
CA LYS A 139 26.32 2.57 -0.77
C LYS A 139 26.50 3.96 -1.35
N ILE A 140 25.42 4.75 -1.42
CA ILE A 140 25.47 6.14 -1.90
C ILE A 140 26.40 6.97 -0.99
N SER A 141 26.40 6.73 0.31
CA SER A 141 27.25 7.45 1.27
C SER A 141 28.73 7.08 1.10
N ASN A 142 29.05 5.81 0.85
CA ASN A 142 30.41 5.36 0.53
C ASN A 142 30.90 5.97 -0.79
N LEU A 143 30.06 5.91 -1.83
CA LEU A 143 30.35 6.50 -3.14
C LEU A 143 30.60 8.01 -3.01
N LYS A 144 29.78 8.74 -2.23
CA LYS A 144 30.00 10.17 -1.97
C LYS A 144 31.36 10.45 -1.32
N LYS A 145 31.85 9.57 -0.43
CA LYS A 145 33.19 9.72 0.17
C LYS A 145 34.29 9.51 -0.87
N MET A 146 34.16 8.50 -1.74
CA MET A 146 35.12 8.22 -2.82
C MET A 146 35.17 9.36 -3.84
N LEU A 147 34.01 9.94 -4.19
CA LEU A 147 33.89 10.95 -5.23
C LEU A 147 34.22 12.40 -4.79
N LYS A 148 34.68 12.62 -3.55
CA LYS A 148 35.08 13.97 -3.10
C LYS A 148 36.11 14.62 -4.04
N LYS A 149 37.00 13.81 -4.62
CA LYS A 149 38.06 14.23 -5.55
C LYS A 149 37.74 13.99 -7.03
N ALA A 150 36.51 13.57 -7.37
CA ALA A 150 36.17 13.14 -8.72
C ALA A 150 35.93 14.31 -9.71
N PRO A 151 35.99 14.01 -11.03
CA PRO A 151 35.60 14.92 -12.13
C PRO A 151 34.18 15.50 -12.01
N LYS A 152 33.93 16.63 -12.70
CA LYS A 152 32.67 17.42 -12.57
C LYS A 152 31.44 16.70 -13.12
N ASP A 153 31.60 15.91 -14.17
CA ASP A 153 30.61 15.07 -14.83
C ASP A 153 30.05 14.00 -13.88
N VAL A 154 30.92 13.23 -13.23
CA VAL A 154 30.53 12.21 -12.22
C VAL A 154 29.84 12.85 -11.01
N LYS A 155 30.19 14.11 -10.68
CA LYS A 155 29.50 14.87 -9.62
C LYS A 155 28.07 15.26 -9.98
N LYS A 156 27.72 15.41 -11.27
CA LYS A 156 26.36 15.72 -11.71
C LYS A 156 25.45 14.50 -11.48
N GLU A 157 25.86 13.33 -11.93
CA GLU A 157 25.09 12.10 -11.75
C GLU A 157 24.91 11.73 -10.27
N LEU A 158 25.93 11.98 -9.43
CA LEU A 158 25.79 11.85 -7.98
C LEU A 158 24.71 12.77 -7.40
N LYS A 159 24.51 13.98 -7.95
CA LYS A 159 23.42 14.87 -7.50
C LYS A 159 22.05 14.30 -7.84
N ASP A 160 21.90 13.71 -9.03
CA ASP A 160 20.65 13.07 -9.44
C ASP A 160 20.33 11.88 -8.53
N LEU A 161 21.33 11.05 -8.22
CA LEU A 161 21.21 9.94 -7.28
C LEU A 161 20.79 10.40 -5.87
N LEU A 162 21.38 11.50 -5.39
CA LEU A 162 20.98 12.11 -4.11
C LEU A 162 19.56 12.69 -4.16
N ARG A 163 19.08 13.14 -5.32
CA ARG A 163 17.70 13.60 -5.50
C ARG A 163 16.71 12.43 -5.39
N LEU A 164 16.97 11.31 -6.06
CA LEU A 164 16.17 10.08 -5.97
C LEU A 164 16.12 9.56 -4.53
N ARG A 165 17.27 9.60 -3.82
CA ARG A 165 17.32 9.31 -2.38
C ARG A 165 16.37 10.16 -1.55
N LYS A 166 16.28 11.47 -1.81
CA LYS A 166 15.41 12.39 -1.06
C LYS A 166 13.93 12.26 -1.41
N ARG A 167 13.61 11.86 -2.64
CA ARG A 167 12.22 11.71 -3.14
C ARG A 167 11.50 10.52 -2.55
N ARG A 168 12.25 9.47 -2.20
CA ARG A 168 11.75 8.34 -1.41
C ARG A 168 11.29 8.86 -0.04
N LYS A 169 10.03 9.31 0.02
CA LYS A 169 9.35 9.65 1.26
C LYS A 169 9.12 8.35 2.01
N ARG A 170 9.32 8.39 3.33
CA ARG A 170 8.95 7.26 4.19
C ARG A 170 7.44 7.08 4.08
N LEU A 171 7.01 5.87 3.75
CA LEU A 171 5.62 5.40 3.87
C LEU A 171 5.13 5.57 5.30
#